data_AF-A0A8B8N1H4-F1
#
_entry.id   AF-A0A8B8N1H4-F1
#
_cell.length_a   1.000
_cell.length_b   1.000
_cell.length_c   1.000
_cell.angle_alpha   90.00
_cell.angle_beta   90.00
_cell.angle_gamma   90.00
#
_symmetry.space_group_name_H-M   'P 1'
#
loop_
_entity.id
_entity.type
_entity.pdbx_description
1 polymer ?
#
loop_
_entity_poly.entity_id
_entity_poly.type
_entity_poly.pdbx_seq_one_letter_code
_entity_poly.pdbx_strand_id
1 'polypeptide(L)'
;MRILNSLALFKYPAGNHNVLKVNGTDFRACNLPPANEALRTGNDVIALKTPGDKWCICGVREHCASFDQKLKITVVDADGQATTPGPAPSSPSGFKILAAAVVALVLLVM
;
A
#
# COMPACT_ATOMS: atom_id res chain seq x y z
N MET A 1 -0.18 11.22 -8.82
CA MET A 1 -1.33 10.32 -8.65
C MET A 1 -2.60 11.16 -8.64
N ARG A 2 -3.68 10.70 -9.28
CA ARG A 2 -5.05 11.24 -9.12
C ARG A 2 -6.04 10.10 -8.90
N ILE A 3 -6.98 10.24 -7.97
CA ILE A 3 -8.05 9.26 -7.76
C ILE A 3 -9.31 9.74 -8.48
N LEU A 4 -9.94 8.87 -9.27
CA LEU A 4 -11.17 9.14 -10.04
C LEU A 4 -12.07 7.91 -9.97
N ASN A 5 -13.26 8.03 -9.38
CA ASN A 5 -14.30 6.98 -9.37
C ASN A 5 -13.73 5.57 -9.08
N SER A 6 -13.02 5.42 -7.95
CA SER A 6 -12.37 4.17 -7.53
C SER A 6 -11.26 3.67 -8.46
N LEU A 7 -10.64 4.56 -9.22
CA LEU A 7 -9.44 4.31 -10.00
C LEU A 7 -8.31 5.22 -9.52
N ALA A 8 -7.11 4.68 -9.46
CA ALA A 8 -5.89 5.40 -9.13
C ALA A 8 -5.06 5.58 -10.40
N LEU A 9 -4.96 6.81 -10.89
CA LEU A 9 -4.23 7.20 -12.09
C LEU A 9 -2.81 7.65 -11.75
N PHE A 10 -1.82 6.91 -12.25
CA PHE A 10 -0.40 7.23 -12.17
C PHE A 10 0.07 7.83 -13.49
N LYS A 11 0.43 9.12 -13.46
CA LYS A 11 1.06 9.82 -14.58
C LYS A 11 2.52 10.10 -14.26
N TYR A 12 3.43 9.71 -15.15
CA TYR A 12 4.87 9.90 -15.01
C TYR A 12 5.56 9.74 -16.38
N PRO A 13 6.78 10.27 -16.58
CA PRO A 13 7.54 10.02 -17.81
C PRO A 13 7.89 8.53 -17.97
N ALA A 14 7.42 7.90 -19.03
CA ALA A 14 7.72 6.50 -19.32
C ALA A 14 9.25 6.26 -19.41
N GLY A 15 9.72 5.15 -18.87
CA GLY A 15 11.15 4.84 -18.76
C GLY A 15 11.84 5.41 -17.51
N ASN A 16 11.33 6.50 -16.94
CA ASN A 16 11.91 7.09 -15.72
C ASN A 16 11.30 6.52 -14.43
N HIS A 17 10.04 6.09 -14.49
CA HIS A 17 9.36 5.48 -13.35
C HIS A 17 8.56 4.25 -13.81
N ASN A 18 8.05 3.53 -12.83
CA ASN A 18 7.12 2.43 -12.99
C ASN A 18 6.21 2.37 -11.77
N VAL A 19 5.16 1.57 -11.84
CA VAL A 19 4.30 1.27 -10.70
C VAL A 19 4.32 -0.24 -10.46
N LEU A 20 4.80 -0.64 -9.29
CA LEU A 20 4.76 -2.01 -8.80
C LEU A 20 3.76 -2.10 -7.66
N LYS A 21 2.82 -3.04 -7.76
CA LYS A 21 1.90 -3.36 -6.66
C LYS A 21 2.60 -4.31 -5.70
N VAL A 22 2.59 -4.01 -4.42
CA VAL A 22 3.28 -4.80 -3.40
C VAL A 22 2.39 -5.02 -2.18
N ASN A 23 2.81 -5.91 -1.27
CA ASN A 23 2.21 -6.02 0.06
C ASN A 23 2.83 -4.99 1.02
N GLY A 24 2.28 -4.87 2.24
CA GLY A 24 2.78 -3.91 3.22
C GLY A 24 4.20 -4.17 3.73
N THR A 25 4.69 -5.41 3.71
CA THR A 25 6.06 -5.75 4.09
C THR A 25 7.04 -5.27 3.03
N ASP A 26 6.78 -5.61 1.77
CA ASP A 26 7.60 -5.22 0.63
C ASP A 26 7.56 -3.71 0.40
N PHE A 27 6.45 -3.05 0.71
CA PHE A 27 6.35 -1.59 0.73
C PHE A 27 7.32 -0.94 1.73
N ARG A 28 7.43 -1.49 2.95
CA ARG A 28 8.32 -0.95 3.99
C ARG A 28 9.78 -1.20 3.64
N ALA A 29 10.08 -2.39 3.13
CA ALA A 29 11.43 -2.82 2.78
C ALA A 29 11.89 -2.36 1.39
N CYS A 30 10.99 -1.81 0.56
CA CYS A 30 11.22 -1.56 -0.86
C CYS A 30 11.65 -2.80 -1.65
N ASN A 31 11.10 -3.97 -1.28
CA ASN A 31 11.34 -5.21 -2.02
C ASN A 31 10.60 -5.16 -3.36
N LEU A 32 11.31 -5.46 -4.44
CA LEU A 32 10.74 -5.44 -5.78
C LEU A 32 10.18 -6.82 -6.14
N PRO A 33 8.92 -6.91 -6.61
CA PRO A 33 8.42 -8.14 -7.20
C PRO A 33 9.05 -8.36 -8.60
N PRO A 34 8.78 -9.51 -9.25
CA PRO A 34 9.23 -9.77 -10.62
C PRO A 34 8.99 -8.60 -11.59
N ALA A 35 9.98 -8.32 -12.45
CA ALA A 35 9.97 -7.12 -13.30
C ALA A 35 8.82 -7.07 -14.32
N ASN A 36 8.23 -8.22 -14.66
CA ASN A 36 7.07 -8.33 -15.57
C ASN A 36 5.75 -7.86 -14.92
N GLU A 37 5.71 -7.66 -13.61
CA GLU A 37 4.55 -7.09 -12.90
C GLU A 37 4.53 -5.55 -12.93
N ALA A 38 5.61 -4.93 -13.40
CA ALA A 38 5.73 -3.47 -13.48
C ALA A 38 4.79 -2.88 -14.53
N LEU A 39 3.96 -1.92 -14.12
CA LEU A 39 3.27 -1.02 -15.04
C LEU A 39 4.25 0.09 -15.47
N ARG A 40 4.33 0.36 -16.77
CA ARG A 40 5.40 1.19 -17.38
C ARG A 40 4.90 2.18 -18.44
N THR A 41 3.60 2.36 -18.59
CA THR A 41 3.07 3.15 -19.72
C THR A 41 3.25 4.66 -19.52
N GLY A 42 3.52 5.11 -18.28
CA GLY A 42 3.49 6.52 -17.92
C GLY A 42 2.08 7.09 -17.71
N ASN A 43 1.06 6.27 -17.92
CA ASN A 43 -0.36 6.58 -17.74
C ASN A 43 -1.10 5.32 -17.24
N ASP A 44 -0.68 4.81 -16.09
CA ASP A 44 -1.19 3.55 -15.57
C ASP A 44 -2.39 3.76 -14.66
N VAL A 45 -3.34 2.83 -14.74
CA VAL A 45 -4.56 2.84 -13.94
C VAL A 45 -4.62 1.61 -13.05
N ILE A 46 -4.82 1.81 -11.75
CA ILE A 46 -5.08 0.74 -10.78
C ILE A 46 -6.53 0.86 -10.30
N ALA A 47 -7.28 -0.23 -10.40
CA ALA A 47 -8.63 -0.29 -9.86
C ALA A 47 -8.62 -0.48 -8.33
N LEU A 48 -9.38 0.34 -7.61
CA LEU A 48 -9.53 0.35 -6.16
C LEU A 48 -10.89 -0.25 -5.77
N LYS A 49 -11.12 -1.51 -6.18
CA LYS A 49 -12.44 -2.16 -6.05
C LYS A 49 -12.73 -2.72 -4.65
N THR A 50 -11.69 -3.09 -3.92
CA THR A 50 -11.84 -3.78 -2.63
C THR A 50 -11.34 -2.90 -1.49
N PRO A 51 -12.07 -2.85 -0.36
CA PRO A 51 -11.58 -2.24 0.87
C PRO A 51 -10.22 -2.78 1.30
N GLY A 52 -9.57 -2.03 2.18
CA GLY A 52 -8.24 -2.30 2.68
C GLY A 52 -7.15 -1.61 1.86
N ASP A 53 -5.93 -1.78 2.36
CA ASP A 53 -4.76 -1.08 1.88
C ASP A 53 -4.26 -1.61 0.53
N LYS A 54 -3.79 -0.68 -0.30
CA LYS A 54 -3.15 -0.94 -1.59
C LYS A 54 -1.79 -0.23 -1.56
N TRP A 55 -0.71 -0.98 -1.75
CA TRP A 55 0.64 -0.44 -1.68
C TRP A 55 1.27 -0.45 -3.08
N CYS A 56 1.87 0.67 -3.44
CA CYS A 56 2.54 0.87 -4.71
C CYS A 56 3.94 1.45 -4.47
N ILE A 57 4.93 0.99 -5.22
CA ILE A 57 6.31 1.51 -5.18
C ILE A 57 6.82 1.77 -6.60
N CYS A 58 7.83 2.63 -6.73
CA CYS A 58 8.66 2.69 -7.94
C CYS A 58 9.95 1.89 -7.72
N GLY A 59 10.19 0.91 -8.57
CA GLY A 59 11.38 0.04 -8.53
C GLY A 59 12.52 0.48 -9.44
N VAL A 60 12.52 1.72 -9.92
CA VAL A 60 13.62 2.26 -10.74
C VAL A 60 14.74 2.74 -9.81
N ARG A 61 15.90 2.06 -9.84
CA ARG A 61 17.07 2.39 -9.00
C ARG A 61 16.64 2.58 -7.53
N GLU A 62 17.10 3.66 -6.89
CA GLU A 62 16.84 3.97 -5.48
C GLU A 62 15.54 4.76 -5.24
N HIS A 63 14.63 4.84 -6.23
CA HIS A 63 13.42 5.66 -6.12
C HIS A 63 12.57 5.29 -4.90
N CYS A 64 12.36 4.01 -4.61
CA CYS A 64 11.66 3.60 -3.38
C CYS A 64 12.52 3.78 -2.13
N ALA A 65 13.73 3.20 -2.11
CA ALA A 65 14.51 3.03 -0.89
C ALA A 65 15.12 4.32 -0.35
N SER A 66 15.58 5.21 -1.24
CA SER A 66 16.27 6.45 -0.85
C SER A 66 15.43 7.71 -1.07
N PHE A 67 14.55 7.71 -2.07
CA PHE A 67 13.75 8.89 -2.43
C PHE A 67 12.27 8.77 -2.03
N ASP A 68 11.91 7.71 -1.32
CA ASP A 68 10.56 7.46 -0.79
C ASP A 68 9.45 7.55 -1.84
N GLN A 69 9.75 7.18 -3.09
CA GLN A 69 8.77 7.12 -4.17
C GLN A 69 7.89 5.88 -4.03
N LYS A 70 7.01 5.94 -3.04
CA LYS A 70 6.04 4.91 -2.68
C LYS A 70 4.74 5.54 -2.19
N LEU A 71 3.62 4.83 -2.39
CA LEU A 71 2.30 5.29 -2.00
C LEU A 71 1.47 4.15 -1.41
N LYS A 72 0.86 4.41 -0.25
CA LYS A 72 -0.20 3.59 0.34
C LYS A 72 -1.54 4.27 0.07
N ILE A 73 -2.51 3.51 -0.42
CA ILE A 73 -3.90 3.94 -0.64
C ILE A 73 -4.78 3.07 0.24
N THR A 74 -5.52 3.68 1.16
CA THR A 74 -6.52 2.96 1.96
C THR A 74 -7.88 3.10 1.28
N VAL A 75 -8.44 1.98 0.85
CA VAL A 75 -9.80 1.91 0.31
C VAL A 75 -10.73 1.55 1.47
N VAL A 76 -11.79 2.31 1.66
CA VAL A 76 -12.83 2.03 2.66
C VAL A 76 -14.07 1.50 1.97
N ASP A 77 -14.88 0.73 2.68
CA ASP A 77 -16.22 0.38 2.23
C ASP A 77 -17.19 1.58 2.35
N ALA A 78 -18.46 1.35 1.98
CA ALA A 78 -19.49 2.38 1.99
C ALA A 78 -19.76 2.93 3.40
N ASP A 79 -19.45 2.14 4.44
CA ASP A 79 -19.60 2.51 5.85
C ASP A 79 -18.33 3.18 6.41
N GLY A 80 -17.32 3.41 5.56
CA GLY A 80 -16.07 4.06 5.92
C GLY A 80 -15.05 3.14 6.59
N GLN A 81 -15.28 1.83 6.61
CA GLN A 81 -14.42 0.86 7.26
C GLN A 81 -13.43 0.23 6.25
N ALA A 82 -12.15 0.24 6.61
CA ALA A 82 -11.13 -0.53 5.89
C ALA A 82 -10.99 -1.90 6.54
N THR A 83 -11.12 -2.98 5.77
CA THR A 83 -10.77 -4.32 6.25
C THR A 83 -9.25 -4.48 6.23
N THR A 84 -8.60 -4.43 7.39
CA THR A 84 -7.22 -4.87 7.54
C THR A 84 -7.17 -6.39 7.41
N PRO A 85 -6.23 -6.98 6.64
CA PRO A 85 -5.94 -8.39 6.74
C PRO A 85 -5.52 -8.67 8.19
N GLY A 86 -6.35 -9.40 8.93
CA GLY A 86 -5.99 -9.87 10.26
C GLY A 86 -4.70 -10.70 10.22
N PRO A 87 -3.97 -10.82 11.33
CA PRO A 87 -2.83 -11.74 11.38
C PRO A 87 -3.30 -13.14 10.98
N ALA A 88 -2.51 -13.82 10.15
CA ALA A 88 -2.79 -15.20 9.74
C ALA A 88 -3.09 -16.08 10.97
N PRO A 89 -4.02 -17.05 10.89
CA PRO A 89 -4.30 -17.92 12.02
C PRO A 89 -3.06 -18.76 12.33
N SER A 90 -2.35 -18.38 13.39
CA SER A 90 -1.38 -19.26 14.04
C SER A 90 -2.17 -20.36 14.75
N SER A 91 -1.92 -21.61 14.35
CA SER A 91 -2.40 -22.83 15.02
C SER A 91 -2.14 -22.78 16.55
N PRO A 92 -2.96 -23.47 17.36
CA PRO A 92 -3.12 -23.14 18.75
C PRO A 92 -1.94 -23.67 19.58
N SER A 93 -1.30 -22.77 20.32
CA SER A 93 -0.61 -23.11 21.56
C SER A 93 -0.93 -21.99 22.52
N GLY A 94 -1.86 -22.29 23.41
CA GLY A 94 -2.60 -21.29 24.17
C GLY A 94 -1.73 -20.60 25.20
N PHE A 95 -1.94 -19.29 25.33
CA PHE A 95 -1.96 -18.58 26.62
C PHE A 95 -2.86 -17.36 26.42
N LYS A 96 -3.84 -17.18 27.32
CA LYS A 96 -4.74 -16.03 27.32
C LYS A 96 -3.97 -14.79 27.74
N ILE A 97 -4.02 -13.70 26.98
CA ILE A 97 -3.69 -12.37 27.49
C ILE A 97 -4.78 -11.38 27.09
N LEU A 98 -5.16 -10.59 28.09
CA LEU A 98 -6.34 -9.74 28.21
C LEU A 98 -6.36 -8.57 27.21
N ALA A 99 -7.59 -8.11 26.95
CA ALA A 99 -7.91 -6.95 26.14
C ALA A 99 -7.15 -5.69 26.58
N ALA A 100 -6.76 -4.86 25.60
CA ALA A 100 -6.48 -3.45 25.81
C ALA A 100 -7.02 -2.64 24.62
N ALA A 101 -8.09 -1.88 24.85
CA ALA A 101 -8.50 -0.81 23.97
C ALA A 101 -7.43 0.29 24.03
N VAL A 102 -6.84 0.65 22.89
CA VAL A 102 -5.88 1.75 22.82
C VAL A 102 -6.54 2.90 22.07
N VAL A 103 -7.02 3.85 22.85
CA VAL A 103 -7.25 5.23 22.42
C VAL A 103 -5.88 5.93 22.44
N ALA A 104 -5.44 6.49 21.33
CA ALA A 104 -4.31 7.44 21.29
C ALA A 104 -4.50 8.35 20.07
N LEU A 105 -5.02 9.56 20.27
CA LEU A 105 -4.27 10.79 20.60
C LEU A 105 -3.38 11.24 19.43
N VAL A 106 -3.97 12.10 18.59
CA VAL A 106 -3.23 12.90 17.61
C VAL A 106 -2.43 13.95 18.38
N LEU A 107 -1.10 13.83 18.37
CA LEU A 107 -0.23 14.95 18.65
C LEU A 107 0.20 15.55 17.31
N LEU A 108 -0.13 16.84 17.15
CA LEU A 108 0.47 17.71 16.15
C LEU A 108 1.97 17.89 16.42
N VAL A 109 2.64 18.37 15.37
CA VAL A 109 3.96 19.04 15.30
C VAL A 109 5.12 18.12 14.88
N MET A 110 5.47 18.19 13.58
CA MET A 110 6.50 19.11 13.07
C MET A 110 6.01 19.73 11.77
#